data_AF-A0A6V7JGM8-F1
#
_entry.id   AF-A0A6V7JGM8-F1
#
_cell.length_a   1.000
_cell.length_b   1.000
_cell.length_c   1.000
_cell.angle_alpha   90.00
_cell.angle_beta   90.00
_cell.angle_gamma   90.00
#
_symmetry.space_group_name_H-M   'P 1'
#
loop_
_entity.id
_entity.type
_entity.pdbx_description
1 polymer ?
#
loop_
_entity_poly.entity_id
_entity_poly.type
_entity_poly.pdbx_seq_one_letter_code
_entity_poly.pdbx_strand_id
1 'polypeptide(L)' 'LKELLRRRLVECGWRDQVKIICKDLIRENGRDITYDTMLATITTRARSLVPDSVKKELLQKIKSQLLTQEEKLKM' A
#
# COMPACT_ATOMS: atom_id res chain seq x y z
N LEU A 1 6.37 -11.21 -4.08
CA LEU A 1 6.14 -10.13 -3.08
C LEU A 1 5.03 -9.17 -3.47
N LYS A 2 5.06 -8.57 -4.68
CA LYS A 2 4.02 -7.63 -5.14
C LYS A 2 2.60 -8.20 -5.05
N GLU A 3 2.41 -9.44 -5.49
CA GLU A 3 1.12 -10.12 -5.43
C GLU A 3 0.65 -10.38 -3.98
N LEU A 4 1.57 -10.76 -3.08
CA LEU A 4 1.27 -10.94 -1.65
C LEU A 4 0.79 -9.62 -1.03
N LEU A 5 1.51 -8.51 -1.27
CA LEU A 5 1.10 -7.19 -0.81
C LEU A 5 -0.30 -6.84 -1.33
N ARG A 6 -0.56 -7.05 -2.63
CA ARG A 6 -1.86 -6.75 -3.23
C ARG A 6 -2.99 -7.53 -2.55
N ARG A 7 -2.80 -8.82 -2.28
CA ARG A 7 -3.79 -9.65 -1.57
C ARG A 7 -4.04 -9.14 -0.16
N ARG A 8 -2.98 -8.90 0.62
CA ARG A 8 -3.09 -8.40 2.00
C ARG A 8 -3.79 -7.05 2.09
N LEU A 9 -3.51 -6.13 1.18
CA LEU A 9 -4.18 -4.83 1.11
C LEU A 9 -5.67 -4.94 0.73
N VAL A 10 -6.07 -5.99 0.03
CA VAL A 10 -7.51 -6.25 -0.24
C VAL A 10 -8.16 -6.90 0.97
N GLU A 11 -7.53 -7.94 1.53
CA GLU A 11 -8.05 -8.69 2.69
C GLU A 11 -8.23 -7.81 3.93
N CYS A 12 -7.32 -6.87 4.20
CA CYS A 12 -7.45 -5.95 5.34
C CYS A 12 -8.38 -4.75 5.06
N GLY A 13 -9.03 -4.70 3.90
CA GLY A 13 -9.96 -3.63 3.51
C GLY A 13 -9.29 -2.32 3.11
N TRP A 14 -7.96 -2.25 3.06
CA TRP A 14 -7.23 -1.03 2.69
C TRP A 14 -7.67 -0.49 1.32
N ARG A 15 -7.85 -1.39 0.33
CA ARG A 15 -8.27 -0.98 -1.03
C ARG A 15 -9.61 -0.25 -1.01
N ASP A 16 -10.56 -0.69 -0.19
CA ASP A 16 -11.88 -0.09 -0.12
C ASP A 16 -11.86 1.22 0.68
N GLN A 17 -11.06 1.30 1.74
CA GLN A 17 -10.81 2.57 2.45
C GLN A 17 -10.22 3.64 1.52
N VAL A 18 -9.25 3.30 0.66
CA VAL A 18 -8.67 4.24 -0.30
C VAL A 18 -9.71 4.72 -1.32
N LYS A 19 -10.62 3.85 -1.78
CA LYS A 19 -11.74 4.26 -2.65
C LYS A 19 -12.69 5.22 -1.94
N ILE A 20 -12.99 4.98 -0.66
CA ILE A 20 -13.85 5.87 0.14
C ILE A 20 -13.20 7.24 0.26
N ILE A 21 -11.91 7.32 0.61
CA ILE A 21 -11.16 8.59 0.67
C ILE A 21 -11.20 9.33 -0.66
N CYS A 22 -11.04 8.62 -1.78
CA CYS A 22 -11.12 9.22 -3.11
C CYS A 22 -12.50 9.85 -3.37
N LYS A 23 -13.58 9.12 -3.05
CA LYS A 23 -14.96 9.62 -3.21
C LYS A 23 -15.23 10.81 -2.28
N ASP A 24 -14.74 10.77 -1.05
CA ASP A 24 -14.92 11.86 -0.09
C ASP A 24 -14.19 13.12 -0.55
N LEU A 25 -12.96 13.00 -1.06
CA LEU A 25 -12.20 14.11 -1.65
C LEU A 25 -12.95 14.78 -2.81
N ILE A 26 -13.53 13.98 -3.71
CA ILE A 26 -14.33 14.49 -4.83
C ILE A 26 -15.59 15.19 -4.31
N ARG A 27 -16.26 14.63 -3.29
CA ARG A 27 -17.46 15.23 -2.69
C ARG A 27 -17.15 16.55 -1.97
N GLU A 28 -16.03 16.63 -1.26
CA GLU A 28 -15.62 17.79 -0.47
C GLU A 28 -15.11 18.95 -1.33
N ASN A 29 -14.34 18.66 -2.38
CA ASN A 29 -13.68 19.69 -3.20
C ASN A 29 -14.40 19.97 -4.53
N GLY A 30 -15.39 19.16 -4.91
CA GLY A 30 -16.18 19.38 -6.12
C GLY A 30 -15.34 19.44 -7.40
N ARG A 31 -15.55 20.50 -8.20
CA ARG A 31 -14.85 20.72 -9.48
C ARG A 31 -13.49 21.42 -9.34
N ASP A 32 -13.15 21.91 -8.16
CA ASP A 32 -11.97 22.75 -7.95
C ASP A 32 -10.68 21.95 -7.71
N ILE A 33 -10.79 20.63 -7.55
CA ILE A 33 -9.63 19.74 -7.35
C ILE A 33 -9.11 19.19 -8.68
N THR A 34 -7.81 19.37 -8.92
CA THR A 34 -7.13 18.74 -10.05
C THR A 34 -6.80 17.28 -9.76
N TYR A 35 -6.62 16.49 -10.82
CA TYR A 35 -6.21 15.09 -10.69
C TYR A 35 -4.89 14.94 -9.91
N ASP A 36 -3.90 15.79 -10.19
CA ASP A 36 -2.58 15.73 -9.53
C ASP A 36 -2.67 16.03 -8.03
N THR A 37 -3.43 17.05 -7.64
CA THR A 37 -3.68 17.36 -6.23
C THR A 37 -4.39 16.20 -5.54
N MET A 38 -5.44 15.66 -6.18
CA MET A 38 -6.17 14.50 -5.66
C MET A 38 -5.27 13.28 -5.49
N LEU A 39 -4.44 12.97 -6.49
CA LEU A 39 -3.50 11.85 -6.47
C LEU A 39 -2.47 12.01 -5.34
N ALA A 40 -1.89 13.20 -5.17
CA ALA A 40 -0.92 13.48 -4.11
C ALA A 40 -1.54 13.30 -2.72
N THR A 41 -2.76 13.81 -2.50
CA THR A 41 -3.48 13.68 -1.23
C THR A 41 -3.86 12.23 -0.94
N ILE A 42 -4.45 11.54 -1.92
CA ILE A 42 -4.82 10.12 -1.78
C ILE A 42 -3.58 9.28 -1.51
N THR A 43 -2.48 9.48 -2.25
CA THR A 43 -1.25 8.69 -2.08
C THR A 43 -0.70 8.82 -0.67
N THR A 44 -0.70 10.04 -0.12
CA THR A 44 -0.23 10.30 1.25
C THR A 44 -1.10 9.59 2.28
N ARG A 45 -2.42 9.74 2.20
CA ARG A 45 -3.38 9.08 3.11
C ARG A 45 -3.36 7.55 2.96
N ALA A 46 -3.28 7.05 1.74
CA ALA A 46 -3.24 5.62 1.46
C ALA A 46 -1.99 4.97 2.06
N ARG A 47 -0.83 5.62 2.00
CA ARG A 47 0.41 5.09 2.61
C ARG A 47 0.33 5.00 4.13
N SER A 48 -0.30 5.96 4.81
CA SER A 48 -0.45 5.92 6.27
C SER A 48 -1.43 4.84 6.73
N LEU A 49 -2.43 4.52 5.91
CA LEU A 49 -3.42 3.47 6.22
C LEU A 49 -2.91 2.03 6.10
N VAL A 50 -1.72 1.80 5.55
CA VAL A 50 -1.18 0.45 5.45
C VAL A 50 -0.91 -0.10 6.86
N PRO A 51 -1.56 -1.21 7.29
CA PRO A 51 -1.38 -1.74 8.64
C PRO A 51 0.05 -2.22 8.87
N ASP A 52 0.55 -2.05 10.10
CA ASP A 52 1.90 -2.49 10.46
C ASP A 52 2.08 -4.01 10.40
N SER A 53 1.01 -4.77 10.57
CA SER A 53 1.01 -6.23 10.35
C SER A 53 1.41 -6.57 8.92
N VAL A 54 0.84 -5.89 7.92
CA VAL A 54 1.17 -6.08 6.49
C VAL A 54 2.60 -5.66 6.20
N LYS A 55 3.07 -4.52 6.76
CA LYS A 55 4.46 -4.07 6.62
C LYS A 55 5.44 -5.09 7.20
N LYS A 56 5.15 -5.59 8.40
CA LYS A 56 5.99 -6.59 9.09
C LYS A 56 6.05 -7.90 8.31
N GLU A 57 4.93 -8.41 7.83
CA GLU A 57 4.89 -9.64 7.01
C GLU A 57 5.75 -9.51 5.75
N LEU A 58 5.63 -8.39 5.03
CA LEU A 58 6.43 -8.12 3.84
C LEU A 58 7.91 -7.99 4.16
N LEU A 59 8.26 -7.28 5.23
CA LEU A 59 9.66 -7.12 5.65
C LEU A 59 10.28 -8.48 6.01
N GLN A 60 9.56 -9.33 6.73
CA GLN A 60 10.01 -10.69 7.06
C GLN A 60 10.21 -11.52 5.79
N LYS A 61 9.29 -11.44 4.82
CA LYS A 61 9.42 -12.16 3.56
C LYS A 61 10.62 -11.68 2.75
N ILE A 62 10.88 -10.37 2.69
CA ILE A 62 12.05 -9.79 2.04
C ILE A 62 13.34 -10.30 2.71
N LYS A 63 13.42 -10.23 4.05
CA LYS A 63 14.58 -10.73 4.81
C LYS A 63 14.85 -12.21 4.53
N SER A 64 13.81 -13.05 4.57
CA SER A 64 13.93 -14.47 4.26
C SER A 64 14.43 -14.71 2.84
N GLN A 65 13.93 -13.96 1.85
CA GLN A 65 14.42 -14.09 0.47
C GLN A 65 15.89 -13.68 0.32
N LEU A 66 16.31 -12.59 0.97
CA LEU A 66 17.71 -12.13 0.93
C LEU A 66 18.66 -13.14 1.58
N LEU A 67 18.28 -13.69 2.74
CA LEU A 67 19.08 -14.73 3.43
C LEU A 67 19.24 -15.97 2.55
N THR A 68 18.14 -16.47 1.96
CA THR A 68 18.20 -17.62 1.05
C THR A 68 19.02 -17.33 -0.20
N GLN A 69 19.03 -16.09 -0.71
CA GLN A 69 19.89 -15.71 -1.82
C GLN A 69 21.36 -15.72 -1.41
N GLU A 70 21.69 -15.14 -0.25
CA GLU A 70 23.06 -15.12 0.27
C GLU A 70 23.62 -16.54 0.47
N GLU A 71 22.84 -17.46 1.01
CA GLU A 71 23.22 -18.88 1.17
C GLU A 71 23.53 -19.54 -0.18
N LYS A 72 22.73 -19.25 -1.22
CA LYS A 72 22.95 -19.77 -2.57
C LYS A 72 24.19 -19.20 -3.24
N LEU A 73 24.60 -17.98 -2.92
CA LEU A 73 25.85 -17.39 -3.43
C LEU A 73 27.10 -17.94 -2.73
N LYS A 74 26.96 -18.50 -1.53
CA LYS A 74 28.05 -19.10 -0.75
C LYS A 74 28.26 -20.59 -1.06
N MET A 75 27.32 -21.22 -1.76
CA MET A 75 27.45 -22.58 -2.33
C MET A 75 28.01 -22.50 -3.74
#